data_AF-A0ABD0PLF4-F1
#
_entry.id   AF-A0ABD0PLF4-F1
#
_cell.length_a   1.000
_cell.length_b   1.000
_cell.length_c   1.000
_cell.angle_alpha   90.00
_cell.angle_beta   90.00
_cell.angle_gamma   90.00
#
_symmetry.space_group_name_H-M   'P 1'
#
loop_
_entity.id
_entity.type
_entity.pdbx_description
1 polymer ?
#
loop_
_entity_poly.entity_id
_entity_poly.type
_entity_poly.pdbx_seq_one_letter_code
_entity_poly.pdbx_strand_id
1 'polypeptide(L)' 'DVSCLNRDSSKVIVVDCKREAFGLQPFNGLALRKWDGNSEDRTLYDLAAFLK' A
#
# COMPACT_ATOMS: atom_id res chain seq x y z
N ASP A 1 -10.48 6.23 4.35
CA ASP A 1 -10.00 6.51 5.72
C ASP A 1 -9.80 5.18 6.44
N VAL A 2 -8.64 4.96 7.04
CA VAL A 2 -8.30 3.72 7.78
C VAL A 2 -9.00 3.69 9.15
N SER A 3 -9.35 4.86 9.71
CA SER A 3 -10.03 4.95 11.01
C SER A 3 -11.37 4.19 11.04
N CYS A 4 -12.02 4.07 9.88
CA CYS A 4 -13.30 3.39 9.71
C CYS A 4 -13.21 1.85 9.73
N LEU A 5 -12.02 1.25 9.77
CA LEU A 5 -11.84 -0.20 9.68
C LEU A 5 -12.03 -0.94 11.01
N ASN A 6 -12.25 -0.22 12.12
CA ASN A 6 -12.27 -0.79 13.47
C ASN A 6 -11.05 -1.72 13.71
N ARG A 7 -9.88 -1.18 13.40
CA ARG A 7 -8.56 -1.82 13.58
C ARG A 7 -7.62 -0.80 14.19
N ASP A 8 -6.65 -1.29 14.95
CA ASP A 8 -5.54 -0.50 15.43
C ASP A 8 -4.72 0.02 14.24
N SER A 9 -4.68 1.34 14.06
CA SER A 9 -4.00 1.98 12.93
C SER A 9 -2.49 1.73 12.93
N SER A 10 -1.87 1.41 14.07
CA SER A 10 -0.45 1.03 14.13
C SER A 10 -0.15 -0.32 13.46
N LYS A 11 -1.19 -1.12 13.20
CA LYS A 11 -1.11 -2.46 12.60
C LYS A 11 -1.80 -2.55 11.25
N VAL A 12 -2.09 -1.41 10.63
CA VAL A 12 -2.73 -1.34 9.31
C VAL A 12 -1.82 -0.61 8.33
N ILE A 13 -1.69 -1.17 7.13
CA ILE A 13 -1.06 -0.51 6.00
C ILE A 13 -2.05 -0.46 4.82
N VAL A 14 -1.95 0.58 4.01
CA VAL A 14 -2.70 0.77 2.77
C VAL A 14 -1.70 0.75 1.63
N VAL A 15 -1.85 -0.20 0.72
CA VAL A 15 -1.02 -0.28 -0.49
C VAL A 15 -1.85 0.16 -1.67
N ASP A 16 -1.47 1.25 -2.32
CA ASP A 16 -2.19 1.82 -3.46
C ASP A 16 -1.22 2.43 -4.50
N CYS A 17 -1.65 2.61 -5.74
CA CYS A 17 -0.89 3.29 -6.78
C CYS A 17 -1.11 4.82 -6.78
N LYS A 18 -2.09 5.32 -6.02
CA LYS A 18 -2.45 6.73 -5.91
C LYS A 18 -2.15 7.24 -4.51
N ARG A 19 -1.33 8.30 -4.41
CA ARG A 19 -0.98 8.90 -3.11
C ARG A 19 -2.19 9.49 -2.39
N GLU A 20 -3.20 9.91 -3.14
CA GLU A 20 -4.41 10.52 -2.60
C GLU A 20 -5.27 9.49 -1.84
N ALA A 21 -5.13 8.20 -2.14
CA ALA A 21 -5.93 7.13 -1.54
C ALA A 21 -5.73 7.01 -0.02
N PHE A 22 -4.58 7.43 0.48
CA PHE A 22 -4.23 7.44 1.91
C PHE A 22 -3.94 8.86 2.42
N GLY A 23 -4.46 9.89 1.75
CA GLY A 23 -4.22 11.30 2.13
C GLY A 23 -4.67 11.66 3.56
N LEU A 24 -5.71 10.99 4.07
CA LEU A 24 -6.18 11.17 5.46
C LEU A 24 -5.28 10.49 6.51
N GLN A 25 -4.45 9.53 6.09
CA GLN A 25 -3.58 8.73 6.96
C GLN A 25 -2.24 8.46 6.24
N PRO A 26 -1.43 9.51 5.98
CA PRO A 26 -0.27 9.42 5.10
C PRO A 26 0.80 8.45 5.58
N PHE A 27 0.88 8.21 6.90
CA PHE A 27 1.83 7.29 7.51
C PHE A 27 1.43 5.81 7.38
N ASN A 28 0.18 5.52 7.03
CA ASN A 28 -0.28 4.17 6.76
C ASN A 28 -0.13 3.78 5.29
N GLY A 29 0.23 4.71 4.41
CA GLY A 29 0.25 4.50 2.96
C GLY A 29 1.60 4.06 2.40
N LEU A 30 1.57 3.05 1.52
CA LEU A 30 2.66 2.66 0.65
C LEU A 30 2.26 2.87 -0.81
N ALA A 31 2.88 3.84 -1.48
CA ALA A 31 2.61 4.13 -2.89
C ALA A 31 3.42 3.18 -3.80
N LEU A 32 2.74 2.33 -4.57
CA LEU A 32 3.38 1.53 -5.60
C LEU A 32 3.36 2.23 -6.96
N ARG A 33 4.28 1.83 -7.84
CA ARG A 33 4.15 2.14 -9.27
C ARG A 33 2.92 1.40 -9.81
N LYS A 34 2.08 2.11 -10.58
CA LYS A 34 1.01 1.46 -11.33
C LYS A 34 1.62 0.44 -12.29
N TRP A 35 1.12 -0.79 -12.25
CA TRP A 35 1.51 -1.82 -13.20
C TRP A 35 1.11 -1.40 -14.62
N ASP A 36 2.06 -1.53 -15.54
CA ASP A 36 1.95 -1.13 -16.94
C ASP A 36 1.68 -2.31 -17.88
N GLY A 37 1.59 -3.53 -17.34
CA GLY A 37 1.42 -4.76 -18.12
C GLY A 37 2.71 -5.56 -18.33
N ASN A 38 3.86 -5.09 -17.82
CA ASN A 38 5.12 -5.80 -17.94
C ASN A 38 5.07 -7.16 -17.20
N SER A 39 5.28 -8.26 -17.93
CA SER A 39 5.30 -9.63 -17.38
C SER A 39 6.51 -9.91 -16.51
N GLU A 40 7.59 -9.13 -16.66
CA GLU A 40 8.80 -9.24 -15.85
C GLU A 40 8.75 -8.37 -14.57
N ASP A 41 7.62 -7.70 -14.29
CA ASP A 41 7.46 -6.92 -13.07
C ASP A 41 7.49 -7.81 -11.82
N ARG A 42 8.35 -7.45 -10.85
CA ARG A 42 8.54 -8.17 -9.58
C ARG A 42 8.09 -7.39 -8.36
N THR A 43 7.45 -6.22 -8.55
CA THR A 43 7.11 -5.27 -7.48
C THR A 43 6.31 -5.93 -6.35
N LEU A 44 5.36 -6.81 -6.68
CA LEU A 44 4.56 -7.51 -5.67
C LEU A 44 5.33 -8.63 -4.94
N TYR A 45 6.31 -9.25 -5.58
CA TYR A 45 7.20 -10.23 -4.91
C TYR A 45 8.11 -9.53 -3.90
N ASP A 46 8.70 -8.40 -4.30
CA ASP A 46 9.54 -7.59 -3.40
C ASP A 46 8.73 -7.02 -2.23
N LEU A 47 7.49 -6.58 -2.49
CA LEU A 47 6.56 -6.15 -1.44
C LEU A 47 6.25 -7.29 -0.46
N ALA A 48 5.95 -8.49 -0.96
CA ALA A 48 5.65 -9.63 -0.10
C ALA A 48 6.85 -10.00 0.79
N ALA A 49 8.08 -9.89 0.27
CA ALA A 49 9.29 -10.10 1.05
C ALA A 49 9.49 -9.02 2.12
N PHE A 50 9.19 -7.76 1.81
CA PHE A 50 9.27 -6.64 2.76
C PHE A 50 8.27 -6.75 3.92
N LEU A 51 7.08 -7.29 3.66
CA LEU A 51 6.00 -7.42 4.66
C LEU A 51 6.12 -8.66 5.56
N LYS A 52 7.07 -9.56 5.28
CA LYS A 52 7.31 -10.78 6.04
C LYS A 52 8.12 -10.49 7.31
#